data_AF-A0A8J2ZXC7-F1
#
_entry.id   AF-A0A8J2ZXC7-F1
#
_cell.length_a   1.000
_cell.length_b   1.000
_cell.length_c   1.000
_cell.angle_alpha   90.00
_cell.angle_beta   90.00
_cell.angle_gamma   90.00
#
_symmetry.space_group_name_H-M   'P 1'
#
loop_
_entity.id
_entity.type
_entity.pdbx_description
1 polymer ?
#
loop_
_entity_poly.entity_id
_entity_poly.type
_entity_poly.pdbx_seq_one_letter_code
_entity_poly.pdbx_strand_id
1 'polypeptide(L)'
;MDNQKRGLSVSRIIDREKYYKSKALQLEKDLIFSNEKINALEQQLERLTQSTESNKEKQLHSEQQLKELNTKYQSLKDRYDQEIAEYKKLEEDLRQEVSQLRKNQRTDHEIEPEAYEKKVKSFERLLAEIQTELTEKDKEIETYKRRLAVMEKRLRHQNDHDLEHHPNQIEPLKNPVTSDQRAIPYLDYALIIGEKKCMIRGELIIENVGQGELGTPYICFRFTPGDAAEIKGKIMSWSTADKEALDEEKWKWAFLDTDWAEEAKERGELWIYPTQPLKIPKNSRVILSDLQIPVERQYYDQLSVEIFIYFHETQYRVKAANQILINF
;
A
#
# COMPACT_ATOMS: atom_id res chain seq x y z
N MET A 1 -100.17 -122.96 -74.64
CA MET A 1 -98.91 -122.93 -75.39
C MET A 1 -97.79 -122.79 -74.36
N ASP A 2 -97.36 -123.92 -73.79
CA ASP A 2 -96.22 -124.71 -74.25
C ASP A 2 -94.86 -124.09 -73.89
N ASN A 3 -94.26 -124.72 -72.86
CA ASN A 3 -92.88 -125.16 -72.81
C ASN A 3 -91.77 -124.20 -73.30
N GLN A 4 -91.01 -123.66 -72.34
CA GLN A 4 -89.60 -124.03 -72.15
C GLN A 4 -89.04 -123.32 -70.91
N LYS A 5 -89.13 -123.98 -69.75
CA LYS A 5 -88.16 -123.76 -68.67
C LYS A 5 -86.81 -124.26 -69.20
N ARG A 6 -86.06 -123.39 -69.89
CA ARG A 6 -84.63 -123.63 -70.15
C ARG A 6 -83.94 -123.56 -68.80
N GLY A 7 -83.72 -124.73 -68.19
CA GLY A 7 -82.78 -124.86 -67.08
C GLY A 7 -81.47 -124.20 -67.53
N LEU A 8 -81.02 -123.21 -66.77
CA LEU A 8 -79.74 -122.56 -67.00
C LEU A 8 -78.67 -123.65 -67.07
N SER A 9 -77.90 -123.69 -68.16
CA SER A 9 -76.76 -124.59 -68.32
C SER A 9 -75.83 -124.40 -67.12
N VAL A 10 -75.44 -125.50 -66.47
CA VAL A 10 -74.65 -125.51 -65.21
C VAL A 10 -73.40 -124.62 -65.32
N SER A 11 -72.78 -124.54 -66.50
CA SER A 11 -71.66 -123.65 -66.79
C SER A 11 -71.98 -122.16 -66.65
N ARG A 12 -73.15 -121.70 -67.11
CA ARG A 12 -73.58 -120.29 -66.94
C ARG A 12 -73.88 -119.94 -65.48
N ILE A 13 -74.35 -120.92 -64.69
CA ILE A 13 -74.56 -120.73 -63.25
C ILE A 13 -73.21 -120.58 -62.55
N ILE A 14 -72.23 -121.43 -62.88
CA ILE A 14 -70.86 -121.37 -62.34
C ILE A 14 -70.17 -120.05 -62.71
N ASP A 15 -70.30 -119.58 -63.96
CA ASP A 15 -69.70 -118.31 -64.40
C ASP A 15 -70.35 -117.11 -63.70
N ARG A 16 -71.67 -117.16 -63.50
CA ARG A 16 -72.42 -116.14 -62.74
C ARG A 16 -71.98 -116.14 -61.27
N GLU A 17 -71.83 -117.30 -60.66
CA GLU A 17 -71.32 -117.44 -59.28
C GLU A 17 -69.90 -116.88 -59.15
N LYS A 18 -68.99 -117.24 -60.07
CA LYS A 18 -67.62 -116.67 -60.12
C LYS A 18 -67.63 -115.16 -60.30
N TYR A 19 -68.49 -114.63 -61.17
CA TYR A 19 -68.64 -113.19 -61.37
C TYR A 19 -69.09 -112.49 -60.09
N TYR A 20 -70.14 -112.97 -59.43
CA TYR A 20 -70.61 -112.35 -58.18
C TYR A 20 -69.60 -112.50 -57.05
N LYS A 21 -68.88 -113.62 -56.97
CA LYS A 21 -67.81 -113.82 -55.98
C LYS A 21 -66.65 -112.86 -56.20
N SER A 22 -66.20 -112.69 -57.45
CA SER A 22 -65.15 -111.72 -57.79
C SER A 22 -65.60 -110.28 -57.56
N LYS A 23 -66.85 -109.94 -57.91
CA LYS A 23 -67.42 -108.61 -57.67
C LYS A 23 -67.59 -108.31 -56.18
N ALA A 24 -68.02 -109.28 -55.38
CA ALA A 24 -68.10 -109.16 -53.92
C ALA A 24 -66.71 -108.92 -53.31
N LEU A 25 -65.70 -109.68 -53.75
CA LEU A 25 -64.33 -109.53 -53.26
C LEU A 25 -63.71 -108.17 -53.66
N GLN A 26 -64.03 -107.67 -54.86
CA GLN A 26 -63.65 -106.33 -55.28
C GLN A 26 -64.31 -105.25 -54.43
N LEU A 27 -65.62 -105.38 -54.14
CA LEU A 27 -66.34 -104.45 -53.27
C LEU A 27 -65.83 -104.47 -51.84
N GLU A 28 -65.49 -105.65 -51.29
CA GLU A 28 -64.86 -105.78 -49.96
C GLU A 28 -63.50 -105.08 -49.93
N LYS A 29 -62.68 -105.29 -50.97
CA LYS A 29 -61.38 -104.62 -51.11
C LYS A 29 -61.54 -103.10 -51.16
N ASP A 30 -62.44 -102.59 -51.99
CA ASP A 30 -62.68 -101.14 -52.13
C ASP A 30 -63.24 -100.54 -50.83
N LEU A 31 -64.08 -101.29 -50.10
CA LEU A 31 -64.60 -100.90 -48.78
C LEU A 31 -63.48 -100.84 -47.73
N ILE A 32 -62.59 -101.83 -47.70
CA ILE A 32 -61.43 -101.86 -46.79
C ILE A 32 -60.53 -100.64 -47.06
N PHE A 33 -60.15 -100.38 -48.32
CA PHE A 33 -59.31 -99.23 -48.66
C PHE A 33 -59.99 -97.88 -48.35
N SER A 34 -61.30 -97.80 -48.56
CA SER A 34 -62.06 -96.60 -48.21
C SER A 34 -62.07 -96.38 -46.70
N ASN A 35 -62.26 -97.44 -45.90
CA ASN A 35 -62.20 -97.35 -44.44
C ASN A 35 -60.79 -97.00 -43.93
N GLU A 36 -59.73 -97.58 -44.50
CA GLU A 36 -58.35 -97.20 -44.15
C GLU A 36 -58.08 -95.72 -44.46
N LYS A 37 -58.58 -95.24 -45.60
CA LYS A 37 -58.46 -93.83 -45.98
C LYS A 37 -59.27 -92.91 -45.06
N ILE A 38 -60.47 -93.31 -44.67
CA ILE A 38 -61.30 -92.58 -43.69
C ILE A 38 -60.56 -92.52 -42.35
N ASN A 39 -60.07 -93.65 -41.83
CA ASN A 39 -59.33 -93.70 -40.57
C ASN A 39 -58.05 -92.83 -40.61
N ALA A 40 -57.32 -92.82 -41.74
CA ALA A 40 -56.15 -91.97 -41.90
C ALA A 40 -56.51 -90.48 -41.89
N LEU A 41 -57.63 -90.10 -42.54
CA LEU A 41 -58.14 -88.73 -42.54
C LEU A 41 -58.64 -88.29 -41.16
N GLU A 42 -59.31 -89.19 -40.42
CA GLU A 42 -59.76 -88.93 -39.05
C GLU A 42 -58.57 -88.68 -38.11
N GLN A 43 -57.51 -89.50 -38.19
CA GLN A 43 -56.29 -89.28 -37.42
C GLN A 43 -55.58 -87.96 -37.79
N GLN A 44 -55.60 -87.56 -39.07
CA GLN A 44 -55.06 -86.27 -39.48
C GLN A 44 -55.89 -85.11 -38.94
N LEU A 45 -57.22 -85.22 -38.99
CA LEU A 45 -58.14 -84.26 -38.40
C LEU A 45 -57.90 -84.10 -36.90
N GLU A 46 -57.75 -85.21 -36.17
CA GLU A 46 -57.51 -85.18 -34.73
C GLU A 46 -56.17 -84.52 -34.36
N ARG A 47 -55.11 -84.77 -35.14
CA ARG A 47 -53.83 -84.08 -34.94
C ARG A 47 -53.93 -82.58 -35.24
N LEU A 48 -54.68 -82.22 -36.28
CA LEU A 48 -54.90 -80.81 -36.63
C LEU A 48 -55.74 -80.10 -35.56
N THR A 49 -56.78 -80.73 -35.03
CA THR A 49 -57.60 -80.13 -33.96
C THR A 49 -56.76 -79.90 -32.70
N GLN A 50 -56.03 -80.91 -32.23
CA GLN A 50 -55.12 -80.79 -31.09
C GLN A 50 -54.06 -79.69 -31.30
N SER A 51 -53.49 -79.59 -32.51
CA SER A 51 -52.54 -78.53 -32.84
C SER A 51 -53.19 -77.14 -32.83
N THR A 52 -54.41 -77.00 -33.35
CA THR A 52 -55.13 -75.72 -33.34
C THR A 52 -55.53 -75.28 -31.93
N GLU A 53 -55.92 -76.22 -31.06
CA GLU A 53 -56.23 -75.94 -29.65
C GLU A 53 -54.98 -75.48 -28.89
N SER A 54 -53.87 -76.20 -29.04
CA SER A 54 -52.59 -75.78 -28.44
C SER A 54 -52.13 -74.39 -28.93
N ASN A 55 -52.33 -74.09 -30.21
CA ASN A 55 -51.99 -72.77 -30.76
C ASN A 55 -52.91 -71.66 -30.22
N LYS A 56 -54.22 -71.93 -30.04
CA LYS A 56 -55.16 -70.99 -29.41
C LYS A 56 -54.77 -70.68 -27.97
N GLU A 57 -54.38 -71.69 -27.19
CA GLU A 57 -53.92 -71.49 -25.81
C GLU A 57 -52.65 -70.64 -25.74
N LYS A 58 -51.67 -70.92 -26.61
CA LYS A 58 -50.44 -70.11 -26.71
C LYS A 58 -50.74 -68.66 -27.11
N GLN A 59 -51.67 -68.47 -28.05
CA GLN A 59 -52.09 -67.14 -28.47
C GLN A 59 -52.76 -66.39 -27.32
N LEU A 60 -53.68 -67.03 -26.60
CA LEU A 60 -54.35 -66.44 -25.44
C LEU A 60 -53.34 -66.06 -24.34
N HIS A 61 -52.37 -66.94 -24.06
CA HIS A 61 -51.33 -66.66 -23.07
C HIS A 61 -50.44 -65.48 -23.50
N SER A 62 -50.05 -65.41 -24.77
CA SER A 62 -49.28 -64.30 -25.31
C SER A 62 -50.06 -62.98 -25.25
N GLU A 63 -51.36 -62.99 -25.53
CA GLU A 63 -52.23 -61.81 -25.39
C GLU A 63 -52.34 -61.34 -23.94
N GLN A 64 -52.41 -62.24 -22.96
CA GLN A 64 -52.40 -61.90 -21.53
C GLN A 64 -51.07 -61.24 -21.13
N GLN A 65 -49.94 -61.81 -21.56
CA GLN A 65 -48.61 -61.23 -21.31
C GLN A 65 -48.47 -59.83 -21.92
N LEU A 66 -48.98 -59.61 -23.14
CA LEU A 66 -48.98 -58.29 -23.78
C LEU A 66 -49.83 -57.28 -23.01
N LYS A 67 -51.00 -57.70 -22.50
CA LYS A 67 -51.83 -56.83 -21.66
C LYS A 67 -51.12 -56.44 -20.36
N GLU A 68 -50.53 -57.39 -19.66
CA GLU A 68 -49.74 -57.12 -18.45
C GLU A 68 -48.52 -56.24 -18.72
N LEU A 69 -47.83 -56.46 -19.83
CA LEU A 69 -46.69 -55.63 -20.20
C LEU A 69 -47.12 -54.19 -20.51
N ASN A 70 -48.26 -54.02 -21.19
CA ASN A 70 -48.81 -52.71 -21.49
C ASN A 70 -49.26 -51.97 -20.22
N THR A 71 -49.87 -52.63 -19.25
CA THR A 71 -50.24 -51.98 -17.97
C THR A 71 -49.02 -51.58 -17.17
N LYS A 72 -47.97 -52.41 -17.14
CA LYS A 72 -46.68 -52.06 -16.52
C LYS A 72 -46.02 -50.88 -17.23
N TYR A 73 -46.06 -50.85 -18.55
CA TYR A 73 -45.53 -49.74 -19.34
C TYR A 73 -46.27 -48.42 -19.03
N GLN A 74 -47.60 -48.44 -18.99
CA GLN A 74 -48.36 -47.21 -18.67
C GLN A 74 -48.11 -46.73 -17.24
N SER A 75 -48.12 -47.63 -16.25
CA SER A 75 -47.82 -47.22 -14.87
C SER A 75 -46.37 -46.73 -14.68
N LEU A 76 -45.43 -47.17 -15.50
CA LEU A 76 -44.07 -46.62 -15.52
C LEU A 76 -44.04 -45.24 -16.17
N LYS A 77 -44.77 -45.06 -17.28
CA LYS A 77 -44.89 -43.79 -17.97
C LYS A 77 -45.51 -42.71 -17.09
N ASP A 78 -46.61 -43.04 -16.41
CA ASP A 78 -47.30 -42.10 -15.52
C ASP A 78 -46.39 -41.65 -14.35
N ARG A 79 -45.59 -42.57 -13.79
CA ARG A 79 -44.60 -42.23 -12.75
C ARG A 79 -43.51 -41.30 -13.28
N TYR A 80 -43.01 -41.57 -14.48
CA TYR A 80 -42.00 -40.74 -15.12
C TYR A 80 -42.53 -39.32 -15.41
N ASP A 81 -43.77 -39.21 -15.88
CA ASP A 81 -44.42 -37.92 -16.14
C ASP A 81 -44.67 -37.13 -14.84
N GLN A 82 -44.99 -37.82 -13.74
CA GLN A 82 -45.11 -37.22 -12.40
C GLN A 82 -43.76 -36.67 -11.91
N GLU A 83 -42.68 -37.46 -11.98
CA GLU A 83 -41.34 -37.01 -11.59
C GLU A 83 -40.90 -35.78 -12.40
N ILE A 84 -41.14 -35.77 -13.71
CA ILE A 84 -40.83 -34.60 -14.55
C ILE A 84 -41.58 -33.35 -14.07
N ALA A 85 -42.86 -33.48 -13.70
CA ALA A 85 -43.64 -32.35 -13.22
C ALA A 85 -43.11 -31.83 -11.88
N GLU A 86 -42.69 -32.72 -10.98
CA GLU A 86 -42.08 -32.36 -9.70
C GLU A 86 -40.75 -31.62 -9.90
N TYR A 87 -39.86 -32.15 -10.76
CA TYR A 87 -38.57 -31.50 -11.04
C TYR A 87 -38.74 -30.12 -11.69
N LYS A 88 -39.70 -29.95 -12.60
CA LYS A 88 -40.00 -28.64 -13.20
C LYS A 88 -40.47 -27.62 -12.17
N LYS A 89 -41.31 -28.05 -11.22
CA LYS A 89 -41.78 -27.18 -10.14
C LYS A 89 -40.62 -26.77 -9.23
N LEU A 90 -39.77 -27.72 -8.85
CA LEU A 90 -38.58 -27.45 -8.04
C LEU A 90 -37.61 -26.47 -8.73
N GLU A 91 -37.42 -26.61 -10.04
CA GLU A 91 -36.56 -25.70 -10.80
C GLU A 91 -37.10 -24.27 -10.81
N GLU A 92 -38.43 -24.11 -10.94
CA GLU A 92 -39.07 -22.80 -10.91
C GLU A 92 -38.96 -22.14 -9.52
N ASP A 93 -39.19 -22.92 -8.46
CA ASP A 93 -39.05 -22.44 -7.07
C ASP A 93 -37.59 -21.98 -6.79
N LEU A 94 -36.58 -22.78 -7.21
CA LEU A 94 -35.17 -22.42 -7.09
C LEU A 94 -34.81 -21.17 -7.90
N ARG A 95 -35.35 -21.02 -9.11
CA ARG A 95 -35.14 -19.82 -9.93
C ARG A 95 -35.69 -18.57 -9.25
N GLN A 96 -36.86 -18.68 -8.63
CA GLN A 96 -37.46 -17.58 -7.88
C GLN A 96 -36.62 -17.22 -6.64
N GLU A 97 -36.15 -18.21 -5.89
CA GLU A 97 -35.27 -17.99 -4.73
C GLU A 97 -33.96 -17.30 -5.12
N VAL A 98 -33.28 -17.78 -6.18
CA VAL A 98 -32.06 -17.16 -6.70
C VAL A 98 -32.33 -15.72 -7.15
N SER A 99 -33.48 -15.44 -7.76
CA SER A 99 -33.86 -14.08 -8.16
C SER A 99 -34.04 -13.15 -6.96
N GLN A 100 -34.68 -13.62 -5.89
CA GLN A 100 -34.84 -12.87 -4.63
C GLN A 100 -33.49 -12.61 -3.96
N LEU A 101 -32.64 -13.64 -3.83
CA LEU A 101 -31.29 -13.50 -3.28
C LEU A 101 -30.45 -12.49 -4.06
N ARG A 102 -30.52 -12.52 -5.40
CA ARG A 102 -29.86 -11.52 -6.25
C ARG A 102 -30.38 -10.10 -6.03
N LYS A 103 -31.68 -9.91 -5.81
CA LYS A 103 -32.23 -8.59 -5.47
C LYS A 103 -31.72 -8.10 -4.12
N ASN A 104 -31.69 -8.97 -3.11
CA ASN A 104 -31.17 -8.63 -1.78
C ASN A 104 -29.66 -8.36 -1.79
N GLN A 105 -28.89 -9.06 -2.62
CA GLN A 105 -27.46 -8.76 -2.80
C GLN A 105 -27.22 -7.44 -3.54
N ARG A 106 -28.09 -7.08 -4.49
CA ARG A 106 -27.99 -5.79 -5.19
C ARG A 106 -28.18 -4.60 -4.25
N THR A 107 -29.07 -4.71 -3.26
CA THR A 107 -29.22 -3.63 -2.26
C THR A 107 -27.97 -3.42 -1.39
N ASP A 108 -27.13 -4.43 -1.20
CA ASP A 108 -25.86 -4.29 -0.46
C ASP A 108 -24.70 -3.78 -1.35
N HIS A 109 -24.78 -3.95 -2.67
CA HIS A 109 -23.76 -3.48 -3.63
C HIS A 109 -24.09 -2.13 -4.30
N GLU A 110 -25.29 -1.57 -4.07
CA GLU A 110 -25.67 -0.23 -4.55
C GLU A 110 -25.17 0.92 -3.64
N ILE A 111 -24.46 0.61 -2.55
CA ILE A 111 -23.64 1.64 -1.91
C ILE A 111 -22.38 1.85 -2.75
N GLU A 112 -22.51 2.71 -3.77
CA GLU A 112 -21.51 3.03 -4.78
C GLU A 112 -20.06 2.93 -4.26
N PRO A 113 -19.30 1.87 -4.63
CA PRO A 113 -17.90 1.74 -4.21
C PRO A 113 -17.07 2.94 -4.68
N GLU A 114 -17.47 3.58 -5.79
CA GLU A 114 -16.86 4.81 -6.30
C GLU A 114 -17.09 6.02 -5.37
N ALA A 115 -18.24 6.11 -4.70
CA ALA A 115 -18.52 7.17 -3.74
C ALA A 115 -17.69 7.00 -2.46
N TYR A 116 -17.49 5.75 -2.02
CA TYR A 116 -16.56 5.46 -0.91
C TYR A 116 -15.12 5.73 -1.30
N GLU A 117 -14.69 5.32 -2.49
CA GLU A 117 -13.33 5.58 -2.96
C GLU A 117 -13.04 7.09 -3.07
N LYS A 118 -14.02 7.88 -3.55
CA LYS A 118 -13.93 9.35 -3.56
C LYS A 118 -13.82 9.93 -2.15
N LYS A 119 -14.59 9.41 -1.18
CA LYS A 119 -14.48 9.83 0.23
C LYS A 119 -13.13 9.47 0.83
N VAL A 120 -12.63 8.24 0.60
CA VAL A 120 -11.32 7.80 1.07
C VAL A 120 -10.22 8.70 0.52
N LYS A 121 -10.21 8.98 -0.78
CA LYS A 121 -9.24 9.92 -1.40
C LYS A 121 -9.32 11.33 -0.81
N SER A 122 -10.51 11.79 -0.44
CA SER A 122 -10.66 13.09 0.22
C SER A 122 -10.06 13.11 1.63
N PHE A 123 -10.23 12.03 2.39
CA PHE A 123 -9.64 11.90 3.72
C PHE A 123 -8.11 11.74 3.66
N GLU A 124 -7.59 11.01 2.68
CA GLU A 124 -6.15 10.89 2.45
C GLU A 124 -5.49 12.24 2.17
N ARG A 125 -6.14 13.11 1.38
CA ARG A 125 -5.65 14.48 1.13
C ARG A 125 -5.64 15.32 2.39
N LEU A 126 -6.72 15.27 3.16
CA LEU A 126 -6.81 16.02 4.43
C LEU A 126 -5.74 15.53 5.43
N LEU A 127 -5.50 14.22 5.50
CA LEU A 127 -4.44 13.66 6.33
C LEU A 127 -3.05 14.16 5.93
N ALA A 128 -2.77 14.24 4.63
CA ALA A 128 -1.50 14.77 4.14
C ALA A 128 -1.33 16.25 4.51
N GLU A 129 -2.39 17.06 4.38
CA GLU A 129 -2.39 18.48 4.75
C GLU A 129 -2.14 18.66 6.26
N ILE A 130 -2.86 17.92 7.09
CA ILE A 130 -2.69 17.94 8.55
C ILE A 130 -1.27 17.51 8.93
N GLN A 131 -0.70 16.50 8.26
CA GLN A 131 0.69 16.09 8.49
C GLN A 131 1.68 17.21 8.17
N THR A 132 1.50 17.91 7.04
CA THR A 132 2.37 19.04 6.70
C THR A 132 2.25 20.17 7.72
N GLU A 133 1.04 20.52 8.16
CA GLU A 133 0.82 21.55 9.17
C GLU A 133 1.45 21.17 10.51
N LEU A 134 1.29 19.92 10.97
CA LEU A 134 1.95 19.40 12.17
C LEU A 134 3.48 19.56 12.09
N THR A 135 4.08 19.20 10.95
CA THR A 135 5.54 19.30 10.81
C THR A 135 6.05 20.75 10.81
N GLU A 136 5.25 21.71 10.33
CA GLU A 136 5.58 23.14 10.41
C GLU A 136 5.42 23.66 11.84
N LYS A 137 4.33 23.31 12.52
CA LYS A 137 4.09 23.67 13.91
C LYS A 137 5.15 23.10 14.86
N ASP A 138 5.62 21.88 14.63
CA ASP A 138 6.72 21.30 15.41
C ASP A 138 8.02 22.09 15.25
N LYS A 139 8.33 22.58 14.04
CA LYS A 139 9.50 23.46 13.82
C LYS A 139 9.36 24.79 14.54
N GLU A 140 8.18 25.41 14.49
CA GLU A 140 7.89 26.64 15.24
C GLU A 140 8.08 26.42 16.74
N ILE A 141 7.51 25.33 17.28
CA ILE A 141 7.64 24.97 18.69
C ILE A 141 9.11 24.81 19.09
N GLU A 142 9.93 24.14 18.27
CA GLU A 142 11.36 23.98 18.56
C GLU A 142 12.13 25.31 18.57
N THR A 143 11.74 26.29 17.75
CA THR A 143 12.33 27.64 17.84
C THR A 143 11.88 28.39 19.08
N TYR A 144 10.60 28.33 19.44
CA TYR A 144 10.09 28.97 20.64
C TYR A 144 10.66 28.35 21.91
N LYS A 145 10.84 27.02 21.95
CA LYS A 145 11.53 26.32 23.05
C LYS A 145 12.96 26.81 23.20
N ARG A 146 13.72 26.95 22.11
CA ARG A 146 15.08 27.51 22.15
C ARG A 146 15.09 28.93 22.71
N ARG A 147 14.17 29.79 22.26
CA ARG A 147 14.03 31.16 22.77
C ARG A 147 13.64 31.18 24.24
N LEU A 148 12.70 30.34 24.67
CA LEU A 148 12.32 30.20 26.08
C LEU A 148 13.49 29.73 26.92
N ALA A 149 14.26 28.74 26.48
CA ALA A 149 15.45 28.28 27.20
C ALA A 149 16.48 29.41 27.38
N VAL A 150 16.73 30.22 26.34
CA VAL A 150 17.62 31.40 26.43
C VAL A 150 17.07 32.43 27.41
N MET A 151 15.76 32.72 27.37
CA MET A 151 15.13 33.69 28.27
C MET A 151 15.08 33.19 29.72
N GLU A 152 14.72 31.93 29.96
CA GLU A 152 14.72 31.30 31.29
C GLU A 152 16.12 31.27 31.89
N LYS A 153 17.14 30.94 31.10
CA LYS A 153 18.53 30.99 31.55
C LYS A 153 18.96 32.42 31.88
N ARG A 154 18.60 33.42 31.07
CA ARG A 154 18.88 34.84 31.39
C ARG A 154 18.18 35.29 32.68
N LEU A 155 16.94 34.88 32.89
CA LEU A 155 16.21 35.17 34.13
C LEU A 155 16.85 34.50 35.35
N ARG A 156 17.38 33.28 35.21
CA ARG A 156 18.15 32.60 36.26
C ARG A 156 19.43 33.37 36.60
N HIS A 157 20.21 33.80 35.62
CA HIS A 157 21.41 34.62 35.84
C HIS A 157 21.08 36.02 36.39
N GLN A 158 19.93 36.59 36.05
CA GLN A 158 19.46 37.83 36.69
C GLN A 158 19.08 37.63 38.16
N ASN A 159 18.54 36.47 38.53
CA ASN A 159 18.25 36.15 39.93
C ASN A 159 19.50 35.71 40.71
N ASP A 160 20.49 35.07 40.08
CA ASP A 160 21.78 34.73 40.70
C ASP A 160 22.71 35.95 40.87
N HIS A 161 22.51 37.01 40.09
CA HIS A 161 23.22 38.28 40.28
C HIS A 161 22.85 39.05 41.56
N ASP A 162 21.91 38.55 42.37
CA ASP A 162 21.63 39.10 43.69
C ASP A 162 22.42 38.44 44.83
N LEU A 163 23.26 37.40 44.58
CA LEU A 163 23.93 36.68 45.69
C LEU A 163 25.41 36.33 45.58
N GLU A 164 26.14 36.57 44.48
CA GLU A 164 27.60 36.35 44.48
C GLU A 164 28.41 37.53 43.93
N HIS A 165 29.44 37.88 44.69
CA HIS A 165 30.29 39.04 44.52
C HIS A 165 30.99 39.02 43.15
N HIS A 166 30.59 39.91 42.24
CA HIS A 166 31.50 40.33 41.17
C HIS A 166 32.62 41.18 41.77
N PRO A 167 33.90 40.80 41.59
CA PRO A 167 35.01 41.67 41.94
C PRO A 167 34.98 42.87 40.98
N ASN A 168 34.76 44.03 41.57
CA ASN A 168 34.98 45.36 41.01
C ASN A 168 34.17 45.71 39.77
N GLN A 169 33.13 46.51 40.02
CA GLN A 169 32.99 47.79 39.35
C GLN A 169 34.38 48.46 39.25
N ILE A 170 35.02 48.35 38.09
CA ILE A 170 36.05 49.31 37.72
C ILE A 170 35.28 50.48 37.13
N GLU A 171 35.39 51.61 37.84
CA GLU A 171 35.00 52.95 37.42
C GLU A 171 35.27 53.19 35.92
N PRO A 172 34.55 54.11 35.25
CA PRO A 172 34.94 54.53 33.92
C PRO A 172 36.35 55.14 34.01
N LEU A 173 37.38 54.33 33.73
CA LEU A 173 38.72 54.86 33.51
C LEU A 173 38.59 55.80 32.31
N LYS A 174 38.70 57.09 32.62
CA LYS A 174 39.09 58.13 31.68
C LYS A 174 40.14 57.53 30.76
N ASN A 175 39.85 57.46 29.47
CA ASN A 175 40.86 57.18 28.44
C ASN A 175 42.09 58.06 28.72
N PRO A 176 43.23 57.53 29.20
CA PRO A 176 44.48 58.17 28.87
C PRO A 176 44.74 57.71 27.44
N VAL A 177 44.37 58.54 26.47
CA VAL A 177 44.99 58.46 25.16
C VAL A 177 46.45 58.84 25.37
N THR A 178 47.26 57.92 25.87
CA THR A 178 48.69 57.92 25.57
C THR A 178 48.79 57.54 24.11
N SER A 179 49.22 58.51 23.32
CA SER A 179 48.93 58.76 21.92
C SER A 179 49.57 57.81 20.90
N ASP A 180 49.83 56.55 21.24
CA ASP A 180 50.62 55.67 20.38
C ASP A 180 49.86 54.45 19.86
N GLN A 181 48.72 54.04 20.42
CA GLN A 181 47.99 52.85 19.94
C GLN A 181 46.57 53.21 19.52
N ARG A 182 46.26 52.97 18.24
CA ARG A 182 44.94 53.28 17.66
C ARG A 182 44.63 52.25 16.57
N ALA A 183 43.53 51.54 16.73
CA ALA A 183 43.02 50.62 15.73
C ALA A 183 41.67 51.10 15.19
N ILE A 184 41.39 50.85 13.92
CA ILE A 184 40.08 51.06 13.31
C ILE A 184 39.61 49.71 12.75
N PRO A 185 38.66 49.05 13.42
CA PRO A 185 38.01 47.87 12.87
C PRO A 185 36.79 48.25 12.06
N TYR A 186 36.56 47.58 10.94
CA TYR A 186 35.34 47.68 10.17
C TYR A 186 35.06 46.36 9.46
N LEU A 187 33.78 46.09 9.26
CA LEU A 187 33.31 44.90 8.56
C LEU A 187 32.94 45.27 7.13
N ASP A 188 33.61 44.69 6.14
CA ASP A 188 33.14 44.76 4.76
C ASP A 188 32.18 43.60 4.53
N TYR A 189 30.89 43.88 4.30
CA TYR A 189 29.87 42.84 4.23
C TYR A 189 28.90 43.05 3.06
N ALA A 190 28.45 41.92 2.52
CA ALA A 190 27.33 41.81 1.60
C ALA A 190 26.15 41.13 2.31
N LEU A 191 24.96 41.69 2.07
CA LEU A 191 23.70 41.14 2.57
C LEU A 191 23.01 40.37 1.43
N ILE A 192 22.82 39.08 1.62
CA ILE A 192 22.09 38.23 0.67
C ILE A 192 20.71 37.96 1.28
N ILE A 193 19.67 38.52 0.67
CA ILE A 193 18.28 38.40 1.16
C ILE A 193 17.55 37.36 0.32
N GLY A 194 17.10 36.27 0.95
CA GLY A 194 16.15 35.31 0.39
C GLY A 194 14.77 35.43 1.04
N GLU A 195 13.80 34.65 0.55
CA GLU A 195 12.41 34.71 1.04
C GLU A 195 12.27 34.34 2.52
N LYS A 196 12.90 33.24 2.96
CA LYS A 196 12.83 32.74 4.35
C LYS A 196 14.13 32.86 5.13
N LYS A 197 15.25 33.08 4.43
CA LYS A 197 16.60 33.12 5.01
C LYS A 197 17.37 34.31 4.48
N CYS A 198 18.13 34.95 5.35
CA CYS A 198 19.07 36.01 5.05
C CYS A 198 20.47 35.54 5.45
N MET A 199 21.48 35.99 4.70
CA MET A 199 22.86 35.57 4.90
C MET A 199 23.74 36.81 4.81
N ILE A 200 24.43 37.15 5.90
CA ILE A 200 25.45 38.20 5.92
C ILE A 200 26.79 37.53 5.64
N ARG A 201 27.46 37.90 4.55
CA ARG A 201 28.81 37.41 4.23
C ARG A 201 29.78 38.59 4.20
N GLY A 202 30.90 38.47 4.88
CA GLY A 202 31.86 39.58 4.93
C GLY A 202 33.25 39.21 5.39
N GLU A 203 34.09 40.23 5.47
CA GLU A 203 35.43 40.17 6.01
C GLU A 203 35.59 41.26 7.08
N LEU A 204 36.10 40.90 8.25
CA LEU A 204 36.40 41.86 9.31
C LEU A 204 37.84 42.31 9.18
N ILE A 205 38.02 43.61 8.97
CA ILE A 205 39.32 44.24 8.74
C ILE A 205 39.67 45.07 9.97
N ILE A 206 40.87 44.88 10.49
CA ILE A 206 41.42 45.60 11.64
C ILE A 206 42.66 46.36 11.19
N GLU A 207 42.59 47.68 11.12
CA GLU A 207 43.72 48.52 10.69
C GLU A 207 44.42 49.17 11.89
N ASN A 208 45.75 49.02 11.99
CA ASN A 208 46.56 49.75 12.96
C ASN A 208 46.96 51.12 12.41
N VAL A 209 46.29 52.17 12.89
CA VAL A 209 46.58 53.59 12.55
C VAL A 209 47.37 54.30 13.67
N GLY A 210 47.83 53.54 14.67
CA GLY A 210 48.66 54.02 15.77
C GLY A 210 50.13 54.16 15.38
N GLN A 211 50.93 54.64 16.33
CA GLN A 211 52.39 54.71 16.24
C GLN A 211 53.08 53.44 16.77
N GLY A 212 52.44 52.70 17.67
CA GLY A 212 52.91 51.46 18.28
C GLY A 212 52.27 50.20 17.69
N GLU A 213 52.89 49.06 17.93
CA GLU A 213 52.36 47.75 17.57
C GLU A 213 51.15 47.40 18.45
N LEU A 214 50.13 46.78 17.85
CA LEU A 214 49.01 46.21 18.60
C LEU A 214 49.29 44.74 18.90
N GLY A 215 48.94 44.31 20.11
CA GLY A 215 49.03 42.90 20.51
C GLY A 215 47.93 42.04 19.89
N THR A 216 47.73 40.86 20.48
CA THR A 216 46.76 39.87 19.98
C THR A 216 45.31 40.35 20.15
N PRO A 217 44.50 40.42 19.07
CA PRO A 217 43.10 40.84 19.14
C PRO A 217 42.17 39.71 19.59
N TYR A 218 41.32 40.00 20.57
CA TYR A 218 40.12 39.23 20.91
C TYR A 218 38.91 39.93 20.32
N ILE A 219 38.10 39.23 19.55
CA ILE A 219 36.97 39.81 18.83
C ILE A 219 35.68 39.28 19.44
N CYS A 220 34.78 40.19 19.82
CA CYS A 220 33.45 39.89 20.34
C CYS A 220 32.39 40.36 19.35
N PHE A 221 31.55 39.44 18.89
CA PHE A 221 30.34 39.71 18.11
C PHE A 221 29.13 39.67 19.02
N ARG A 222 28.41 40.77 19.15
CA ARG A 222 27.21 40.88 19.98
C ARG A 222 25.96 40.93 19.11
N PHE A 223 25.08 39.96 19.31
CA PHE A 223 23.83 39.76 18.58
C PHE A 223 22.62 40.15 19.44
N THR A 224 21.71 40.92 18.85
CA THR A 224 20.40 41.20 19.45
C THR A 224 19.31 40.85 18.42
N PRO A 225 18.47 39.82 18.65
CA PRO A 225 18.42 38.94 19.82
C PRO A 225 19.54 37.87 19.82
N GLY A 226 19.90 37.36 21.01
CA GLY A 226 21.09 36.52 21.18
C GLY A 226 20.96 35.07 20.70
N ASP A 227 19.75 34.59 20.46
CA ASP A 227 19.47 33.28 19.86
C ASP A 227 19.79 33.23 18.36
N ALA A 228 19.95 34.40 17.71
CA ALA A 228 20.47 34.54 16.35
C ALA A 228 22.01 34.53 16.28
N ALA A 229 22.70 34.31 17.41
CA ALA A 229 24.16 34.26 17.48
C ALA A 229 24.72 32.98 16.83
N GLU A 230 24.82 32.98 15.51
CA GLU A 230 25.47 31.93 14.72
C GLU A 230 26.48 32.56 13.76
N ILE A 231 27.74 32.11 13.86
CA ILE A 231 28.81 32.49 12.94
C ILE A 231 29.38 31.22 12.32
N LYS A 232 29.49 31.23 11.00
CA LYS A 232 30.11 30.21 10.15
C LYS A 232 31.27 30.83 9.39
N GLY A 233 32.19 30.00 8.90
CA GLY A 233 33.36 30.45 8.15
C GLY A 233 34.59 29.61 8.46
N LYS A 234 35.77 30.16 8.19
CA LYS A 234 37.06 29.57 8.57
C LYS A 234 37.39 29.82 10.05
N ILE A 235 36.45 29.51 10.94
CA ILE A 235 36.60 29.61 12.39
C ILE A 235 36.51 28.20 12.97
N MET A 236 37.56 27.76 13.64
CA MET A 236 37.65 26.40 14.18
C MET A 236 37.02 26.32 15.57
N SER A 237 36.50 25.14 15.91
CA SER A 237 36.15 24.79 17.28
C SER A 237 37.43 24.43 18.04
N TRP A 238 37.53 24.80 19.32
CA TRP A 238 38.73 24.56 20.15
C TRP A 238 39.19 23.09 20.15
N SER A 239 38.23 22.16 20.26
CA SER A 239 38.47 20.70 20.19
C SER A 239 39.14 20.19 18.91
N THR A 240 39.09 20.96 17.82
CA THR A 240 39.75 20.68 16.53
C THR A 240 41.00 21.54 16.30
N ALA A 241 41.10 22.69 16.98
CA ALA A 241 42.24 23.60 16.87
C ALA A 241 43.56 22.97 17.38
N ASP A 242 43.51 22.17 18.46
CA ASP A 242 44.69 21.51 19.02
C ASP A 242 45.28 20.41 18.11
N LYS A 243 44.48 19.82 17.22
CA LYS A 243 44.91 18.71 16.34
C LYS A 243 45.46 19.18 15.00
N GLU A 244 45.00 20.34 14.49
CA GLU A 244 45.44 20.91 13.21
C GLU A 244 46.53 21.99 13.34
N ALA A 245 46.82 22.47 14.55
CA ALA A 245 47.87 23.47 14.79
C ALA A 245 49.29 22.99 14.42
N LEU A 246 49.46 21.71 14.10
CA LEU A 246 50.76 21.11 13.78
C LEU A 246 51.18 21.21 12.31
N ASP A 247 50.29 21.58 11.37
CA ASP A 247 50.51 21.33 9.93
C ASP A 247 50.50 22.57 9.00
N GLU A 248 50.23 23.80 9.48
CA GLU A 248 50.33 24.99 8.61
C GLU A 248 50.89 26.23 9.34
N GLU A 249 51.89 26.87 8.74
CA GLU A 249 52.55 28.14 9.15
C GLU A 249 51.63 29.38 9.13
N LYS A 250 50.31 29.20 9.13
CA LYS A 250 49.29 30.26 9.04
C LYS A 250 48.39 30.24 10.28
N TRP A 251 48.27 31.39 10.94
CA TRP A 251 47.33 31.60 12.04
C TRP A 251 45.88 31.44 11.55
N LYS A 252 45.05 30.76 12.34
CA LYS A 252 43.61 30.53 12.09
C LYS A 252 42.80 31.17 13.22
N TRP A 253 41.51 31.39 13.02
CA TRP A 253 40.61 31.89 14.08
C TRP A 253 39.92 30.73 14.77
N ALA A 254 39.78 30.80 16.09
CA ALA A 254 39.08 29.81 16.88
C ALA A 254 38.02 30.46 17.78
N PHE A 255 36.93 29.74 18.04
CA PHE A 255 36.01 30.09 19.10
C PHE A 255 36.68 29.90 20.45
N LEU A 256 36.40 30.81 21.38
CA LEU A 256 36.88 30.66 22.73
C LEU A 256 36.01 29.65 23.49
N ASP A 257 36.67 28.63 24.05
CA ASP A 257 36.04 27.49 24.75
C ASP A 257 36.42 27.54 26.23
N THR A 258 35.84 28.53 26.91
CA THR A 258 36.01 28.79 28.34
C THR A 258 34.64 28.98 28.94
N ASP A 259 34.44 28.62 30.21
CA ASP A 259 33.13 28.75 30.90
C ASP A 259 32.49 30.14 30.71
N TRP A 260 33.30 31.20 30.75
CA TRP A 260 32.85 32.57 30.51
C TRP A 260 32.38 32.85 29.08
N ALA A 261 32.93 32.14 28.09
CA ALA A 261 32.55 32.26 26.68
C ALA A 261 31.24 31.53 26.40
N GLU A 262 30.96 30.46 27.13
CA GLU A 262 29.63 29.84 27.14
C GLU A 262 28.60 30.79 27.75
N GLU A 263 28.88 31.40 28.90
CA GLU A 263 28.03 32.44 29.52
C GLU A 263 27.84 33.67 28.60
N ALA A 264 28.89 34.10 27.90
CA ALA A 264 28.82 35.19 26.95
C ALA A 264 27.93 34.83 25.74
N LYS A 265 28.00 33.59 25.26
CA LYS A 265 27.10 33.08 24.20
C LYS A 265 25.64 33.13 24.64
N GLU A 266 25.33 32.92 25.92
CA GLU A 266 23.97 33.07 26.47
C GLU A 266 23.48 34.53 26.45
N ARG A 267 24.39 35.49 26.58
CA ARG A 267 24.11 36.94 26.43
C ARG A 267 23.99 37.36 24.96
N GLY A 268 24.29 36.46 24.02
CA GLY A 268 24.33 36.75 22.58
C GLY A 268 25.69 37.26 22.12
N GLU A 269 26.76 37.00 22.87
CA GLU A 269 28.12 37.41 22.54
C GLU A 269 28.95 36.20 22.09
N LEU A 270 29.53 36.26 20.90
CA LEU A 270 30.44 35.25 20.37
C LEU A 270 31.86 35.80 20.37
N TRP A 271 32.75 35.11 21.08
CA TRP A 271 34.15 35.48 21.22
C TRP A 271 35.02 34.60 20.34
N ILE A 272 35.86 35.25 19.53
CA ILE A 272 36.86 34.58 18.68
C ILE A 272 38.23 35.21 18.89
N TYR A 273 39.27 34.39 18.71
CA TYR A 273 40.65 34.81 18.87
C TYR A 273 41.56 34.02 17.91
N PRO A 274 42.75 34.54 17.56
CA PRO A 274 43.68 33.83 16.70
C PRO A 274 44.38 32.71 17.48
N THR A 275 44.59 31.55 16.82
CA THR A 275 45.24 30.37 17.43
C THR A 275 46.71 30.59 17.79
N GLN A 276 47.35 31.59 17.19
CA GLN A 276 48.73 31.98 17.49
C GLN A 276 48.77 33.48 17.85
N PRO A 277 49.69 33.91 18.73
CA PRO A 277 49.87 35.32 19.06
C PRO A 277 50.14 36.15 17.81
N LEU A 278 49.29 37.15 17.57
CA LEU A 278 49.34 37.98 16.37
C LEU A 278 49.70 39.41 16.76
N LYS A 279 50.85 39.90 16.30
CA LYS A 279 51.25 41.30 16.44
C LYS A 279 50.91 42.06 15.17
N ILE A 280 50.23 43.20 15.32
CA ILE A 280 49.83 44.05 14.20
C ILE A 280 50.78 45.26 14.16
N PRO A 281 51.79 45.26 13.28
CA PRO A 281 52.72 46.38 13.16
C PRO A 281 52.01 47.66 12.71
N LYS A 282 52.67 48.79 12.90
CA LYS A 282 52.17 50.10 12.47
C LYS A 282 51.78 50.10 10.98
N ASN A 283 50.64 50.72 10.65
CA ASN A 283 50.10 50.83 9.29
C ASN A 283 49.82 49.48 8.60
N SER A 284 49.73 48.39 9.36
CA SER A 284 49.32 47.10 8.83
C SER A 284 47.85 46.82 9.14
N ARG A 285 47.29 45.84 8.43
CA ARG A 285 45.92 45.38 8.63
C ARG A 285 45.87 43.87 8.78
N VAL A 286 44.93 43.42 9.61
CA VAL A 286 44.58 42.01 9.78
C VAL A 286 43.18 41.81 9.23
N ILE A 287 42.98 40.71 8.51
CA ILE A 287 41.70 40.38 7.88
C ILE A 287 41.23 39.02 8.37
N LEU A 288 40.00 38.97 8.87
CA LEU A 288 39.24 37.76 9.10
C LEU A 288 38.33 37.56 7.87
N SER A 289 38.74 36.67 6.97
CA SER A 289 38.00 36.34 5.74
C SER A 289 36.95 35.25 5.96
N ASP A 290 36.00 35.17 5.02
CA ASP A 290 34.95 34.14 4.96
C ASP A 290 34.00 34.11 6.18
N LEU A 291 33.71 35.26 6.79
CA LEU A 291 32.69 35.36 7.83
C LEU A 291 31.29 35.19 7.22
N GLN A 292 30.48 34.32 7.82
CA GLN A 292 29.12 34.02 7.40
C GLN A 292 28.17 33.99 8.61
N ILE A 293 27.18 34.88 8.65
CA ILE A 293 26.11 34.90 9.68
C ILE A 293 24.76 34.53 9.02
N PRO A 294 24.30 33.26 9.14
CA PRO A 294 22.99 32.86 8.63
C PRO A 294 21.88 33.33 9.57
N VAL A 295 20.80 33.88 9.02
CA VAL A 295 19.68 34.43 9.76
C VAL A 295 18.36 33.91 9.19
N GLU A 296 17.50 33.34 10.02
CA GLU A 296 16.19 32.83 9.60
C GLU A 296 15.11 33.91 9.77
N ARG A 297 14.83 34.64 8.68
CA ARG A 297 13.93 35.82 8.65
C ARG A 297 12.56 35.56 9.25
N GLN A 298 12.04 34.35 9.10
CA GLN A 298 10.71 33.96 9.60
C GLN A 298 10.56 34.01 11.12
N TYR A 299 11.66 34.12 11.88
CA TYR A 299 11.66 34.11 13.34
C TYR A 299 12.11 35.43 13.99
N TYR A 300 12.56 36.41 13.19
CA TYR A 300 13.15 37.65 13.70
C TYR A 300 12.62 38.88 12.97
N ASP A 301 12.08 39.84 13.72
CA ASP A 301 11.63 41.13 13.17
C ASP A 301 12.80 42.11 12.98
N GLN A 302 13.78 42.07 13.88
CA GLN A 302 14.96 42.92 13.88
C GLN A 302 16.19 42.14 14.33
N LEU A 303 17.32 42.37 13.66
CA LEU A 303 18.64 41.87 14.03
C LEU A 303 19.64 43.02 14.11
N SER A 304 20.36 43.12 15.21
CA SER A 304 21.57 43.95 15.30
C SER A 304 22.81 43.12 15.58
N VAL A 305 23.91 43.43 14.87
CA VAL A 305 25.23 42.84 15.07
C VAL A 305 26.23 43.96 15.33
N GLU A 306 26.82 43.93 16.52
CA GLU A 306 27.89 44.85 16.92
C GLU A 306 29.20 44.08 17.13
N ILE A 307 30.33 44.73 16.83
CA ILE A 307 31.65 44.11 16.94
C ILE A 307 32.53 44.95 17.86
N PHE A 308 33.15 44.29 18.84
CA PHE A 308 34.12 44.87 19.74
C PHE A 308 35.45 44.12 19.64
N ILE A 309 36.55 44.85 19.72
CA ILE A 309 37.89 44.26 19.71
C ILE A 309 38.62 44.67 20.98
N TYR A 310 39.20 43.69 21.65
CA TYR A 310 39.94 43.83 22.88
C TYR A 310 41.37 43.33 22.70
N PHE A 311 42.34 44.13 23.11
CA PHE A 311 43.76 43.79 23.07
C PHE A 311 44.26 43.62 24.51
N HIS A 312 44.42 42.38 24.95
CA HIS A 312 44.71 42.07 26.36
C HIS A 312 46.06 42.62 26.82
N GLU A 313 47.08 42.55 25.97
CA GLU A 313 48.46 42.99 26.28
C GLU A 313 48.56 44.51 26.52
N THR A 314 47.71 45.28 25.86
CA THR A 314 47.75 46.75 25.89
C THR A 314 46.56 47.37 26.60
N GLN A 315 45.66 46.55 27.14
CA GLN A 315 44.38 46.96 27.75
C GLN A 315 43.58 47.94 26.87
N TYR A 316 43.72 47.80 25.55
CA TYR A 316 43.07 48.68 24.58
C TYR A 316 41.79 48.02 24.05
N ARG A 317 40.68 48.77 24.06
CA ARG A 317 39.39 48.34 23.53
C ARG A 317 38.90 49.31 22.47
N VAL A 318 38.37 48.76 21.38
CA VAL A 318 37.76 49.56 20.31
C VAL A 318 36.47 48.92 19.80
N LYS A 319 35.47 49.74 19.47
CA LYS A 319 34.24 49.32 18.78
C LYS A 319 34.47 49.42 17.27
N ALA A 320 33.94 48.47 16.49
CA ALA A 320 33.96 48.57 15.03
C ALA A 320 33.25 49.84 14.55
N ALA A 321 33.75 50.39 13.45
CA ALA A 321 33.28 51.64 12.86
C ALA A 321 31.84 51.51 12.31
N ASN A 322 31.44 50.31 11.91
CA ASN A 322 30.11 50.00 11.42
C ASN A 322 29.41 48.92 12.26
N GLN A 323 28.09 49.02 12.31
CA GLN A 323 27.19 48.05 12.92
C GLN A 323 26.19 47.59 11.87
N ILE A 324 25.78 46.32 11.92
CA ILE A 324 24.73 45.80 11.04
C ILE A 324 23.40 45.92 11.78
N LEU A 325 22.43 46.57 11.15
CA LEU A 325 21.06 46.61 11.63
C LEU A 325 20.14 46.23 10.47
N ILE A 326 19.39 45.14 10.64
CA ILE A 326 18.46 44.62 9.65
C ILE A 326 17.08 44.61 10.28
N ASN A 327 16.14 45.28 9.64
CA ASN A 327 14.72 45.16 9.91
C ASN A 327 14.11 44.34 8.79
N PHE A 328 13.50 43.22 9.15
CA PHE A 328 13.02 42.22 8.21
C PHE A 328 11.59 42.47 7.73
#